data_AF-A0A957I305-F1
#
_entry.id   AF-A0A957I305-F1
#
_cell.length_a   1.000
_cell.length_b   1.000
_cell.length_c   1.000
_cell.angle_alpha   90.00
_cell.angle_beta   90.00
_cell.angle_gamma   90.00
#
_symmetry.space_group_name_H-M   'P 1'
#
loop_
_entity.id
_entity.type
_entity.pdbx_description
1 polymer ?
#
loop_
_entity_poly.entity_id
_entity_poly.type
_entity_poly.pdbx_seq_one_letter_code
_entity_poly.pdbx_strand_id
1 'polypeptide(L)' 'MSESVNYKVSYVVLGRKHPGAVINMRRQPRVGDEVAFDGKVFRVLDVMELMPALGDFGLLHATCQYLREQKG' A
#
# COMPACT_ATOMS: atom_id res chain seq x y z
N MET A 1 17.34 -19.55 -2.25
CA MET A 1 16.03 -19.41 -1.59
C MET A 1 15.63 -17.96 -1.72
N SER A 2 14.59 -17.64 -2.48
CA SER A 2 14.12 -16.27 -2.61
C SER A 2 13.30 -15.91 -1.37
N GLU A 3 13.93 -15.25 -0.40
CA GLU A 3 13.22 -14.67 0.74
C GLU A 3 12.14 -13.72 0.21
N SER A 4 10.88 -14.11 0.39
CA SER A 4 9.75 -13.26 0.02
C SER A 4 9.56 -12.26 1.13
N VAL A 5 10.16 -11.08 0.99
CA VAL A 5 9.99 -9.99 1.97
C VAL A 5 8.51 -9.63 2.06
N ASN A 6 7.95 -9.74 3.26
CA ASN A 6 6.60 -9.30 3.59
C ASN A 6 6.66 -7.84 4.04
N TYR A 7 5.91 -6.99 3.37
CA TYR A 7 5.79 -5.58 3.68
C TYR A 7 4.48 -5.33 4.39
N LYS A 8 4.53 -4.73 5.58
CA LYS A 8 3.35 -4.12 6.19
C LYS A 8 3.23 -2.72 5.62
N VAL A 9 2.17 -2.46 4.86
CA VAL A 9 1.99 -1.17 4.18
C VAL A 9 0.84 -0.43 4.81
N SER A 10 1.11 0.78 5.32
CA SER A 10 0.12 1.74 5.77
C SER A 10 -0.29 2.63 4.60
N TYR A 11 -1.44 2.32 3.99
CA TYR A 11 -2.03 3.11 2.93
C TYR A 11 -2.84 4.27 3.51
N VAL A 12 -2.56 5.49 3.06
CA VAL A 12 -3.32 6.70 3.40
C VAL A 12 -3.89 7.33 2.14
N VAL A 13 -5.19 7.63 2.13
CA VAL A 13 -5.86 8.18 0.95
C VAL A 13 -6.07 9.69 1.08
N LEU A 14 -5.56 10.46 0.12
CA LEU A 14 -5.69 11.91 0.06
C LEU A 14 -7.15 12.36 -0.10
N GLY A 15 -7.48 13.52 0.48
CA GLY A 15 -8.75 14.21 0.26
C GLY A 15 -9.97 13.58 0.94
N ARG A 16 -9.81 12.55 1.77
CA ARG A 16 -10.90 11.97 2.57
C ARG A 16 -10.58 12.00 4.06
N LYS A 17 -11.62 12.24 4.88
CA LYS A 17 -11.54 12.29 6.36
C LYS A 17 -11.10 10.94 6.97
N HIS A 18 -11.27 9.81 6.23
CA HIS A 18 -10.38 8.62 6.06
C HIS A 18 -11.14 7.54 5.27
N PRO A 19 -10.49 6.86 4.30
CA PRO A 19 -10.17 5.45 4.56
C PRO A 19 -8.71 5.16 4.16
N GLY A 20 -7.88 4.85 5.15
CA GLY A 20 -6.62 4.17 4.93
C GLY A 20 -6.77 2.68 5.21
N ALA A 21 -5.74 1.90 4.94
CA ALA A 21 -5.70 0.48 5.29
C ALA A 21 -4.27 0.07 5.64
N VAL A 22 -4.13 -0.84 6.60
CA VAL A 22 -2.84 -1.49 6.85
C VAL A 22 -2.93 -2.90 6.29
N ILE A 23 -2.14 -3.18 5.25
CA ILE A 23 -2.22 -4.43 4.49
C ILE A 23 -0.83 -5.06 4.39
N ASN A 24 -0.77 -6.38 4.58
CA ASN A 24 0.44 -7.16 4.33
C ASN A 24 0.56 -7.45 2.83
N MET A 25 1.69 -7.08 2.24
CA MET A 25 2.01 -7.22 0.83
C MET A 25 3.25 -8.08 0.66
N ARG A 26 3.26 -8.98 -0.32
CA ARG A 26 4.45 -9.78 -0.68
C ARG A 26 5.47 -9.03 -1.51
N ARG A 27 5.15 -7.81 -1.91
CA ARG A 27 6.00 -6.92 -2.72
C ARG A 27 5.81 -5.49 -2.25
N GLN A 28 6.87 -4.71 -2.32
CA GLN A 28 6.80 -3.27 -2.12
C GLN A 28 5.89 -2.65 -3.19
N PRO A 29 4.87 -1.84 -2.81
CA PRO A 29 4.09 -1.07 -3.77
C PRO A 29 4.97 -0.02 -4.45
N ARG A 30 4.59 0.35 -5.67
CA ARG A 30 5.29 1.36 -6.47
C ARG A 30 4.36 2.51 -6.80
N VAL A 31 4.92 3.70 -7.01
CA VAL A 31 4.16 4.84 -7.54
C VAL A 31 3.54 4.45 -8.88
N GLY A 32 2.24 4.73 -9.03
CA GLY A 32 1.44 4.34 -10.18
C GLY A 32 0.70 3.01 -10.04
N ASP A 33 1.06 2.16 -9.07
CA ASP A 33 0.32 0.91 -8.81
C ASP A 33 -1.14 1.20 -8.46
N GLU A 34 -2.03 0.31 -8.89
CA GLU A 34 -3.42 0.29 -8.44
C GLU A 34 -3.58 -0.75 -7.32
N VAL A 35 -4.07 -0.31 -6.16
CA VAL A 35 -4.36 -1.15 -5.01
C VAL A 35 -5.85 -1.14 -4.73
N ALA A 36 -6.39 -2.30 -4.37
CA ALA A 36 -7.80 -2.45 -4.08
C ALA A 36 -8.01 -2.88 -2.64
N PHE A 37 -8.86 -2.15 -1.93
CA PHE A 37 -9.30 -2.48 -0.58
C PHE A 37 -10.68 -1.86 -0.31
N ASP A 38 -11.48 -2.50 0.54
CA ASP A 38 -12.82 -2.01 0.92
C ASP A 38 -13.72 -1.72 -0.30
N GLY A 39 -13.69 -2.61 -1.30
CA GLY A 39 -14.47 -2.49 -2.53
C GLY A 39 -14.09 -1.30 -3.42
N LYS A 40 -12.95 -0.64 -3.17
CA LYS A 40 -12.48 0.55 -3.89
C LYS A 40 -11.08 0.33 -4.45
N VAL A 41 -10.77 1.04 -5.53
CA VAL A 41 -9.47 1.06 -6.18
C VAL A 41 -8.81 2.42 -5.99
N PHE A 42 -7.54 2.40 -5.65
CA PHE A 42 -6.71 3.57 -5.37
C PHE A 42 -5.41 3.51 -6.15
N ARG A 43 -4.89 4.65 -6.57
CA ARG A 43 -3.57 4.79 -7.18
C ARG A 43 -2.55 5.19 -6.13
N VAL A 44 -1.43 4.48 -6.06
CA VAL A 44 -0.28 4.87 -5.25
C VAL A 44 0.38 6.09 -5.88
N LEU A 45 0.53 7.16 -5.11
CA LEU A 45 1.16 8.42 -5.52
C LEU A 45 2.57 8.57 -4.94
N ASP A 46 2.79 8.03 -3.75
CA ASP A 46 4.08 8.08 -3.06
C ASP A 46 4.25 6.85 -2.17
N VAL A 47 5.50 6.42 -1.99
CA VAL A 47 5.88 5.29 -1.15
C VAL A 47 7.12 5.67 -0.34
N MET A 48 6.98 5.67 0.98
CA MET A 48 8.05 5.95 1.92
C MET A 48 8.35 4.71 2.74
N GLU A 49 9.63 4.36 2.85
CA GLU A 49 10.08 3.36 3.80
C GLU A 49 10.13 3.98 5.21
N LEU A 50 9.31 3.48 6.12
CA LEU A 50 9.28 3.96 7.50
C LEU A 50 10.32 3.24 8.36
N MET A 51 10.59 1.97 8.03
CA MET A 51 11.65 1.18 8.65
C MET A 51 12.30 0.32 7.58
N PRO A 52 13.65 0.26 7.54
CA PRO A 52 14.37 -0.62 6.63
C PRO A 52 13.92 -2.07 6.86
N ALA A 53 13.90 -2.85 5.78
CA ALA A 53 13.61 -4.28 5.88
C ALA A 53 14.60 -4.98 6.84
N LEU A 54 14.08 -5.62 7.88
CA LEU A 54 14.83 -6.45 8.81
C LEU A 54 14.49 -7.91 8.50
N GLY A 55 15.40 -8.61 7.83
CA GLY A 55 15.13 -9.96 7.32
C GLY A 55 14.00 -9.95 6.31
N ASP A 56 12.91 -10.64 6.62
CA ASP A 56 11.74 -10.81 5.76
C ASP A 56 10.60 -9.81 6.06
N PHE A 57 10.83 -8.78 6.87
CA PHE A 57 9.81 -7.80 7.26
C PHE A 57 10.23 -6.35 6.98
N GLY A 58 9.38 -5.59 6.26
CA GLY A 58 9.55 -4.14 6.06
C GLY A 58 8.27 -3.36 6.39
N LEU A 59 8.42 -2.11 6.85
CA LEU A 59 7.29 -1.21 7.13
C LEU A 59 7.30 -0.04 6.16
N LEU A 60 6.22 0.08 5.37
CA LEU A 60 6.08 1.10 4.35
C LEU A 60 4.86 1.98 4.62
N HIS A 61 4.94 3.23 4.20
CA HIS A 61 3.82 4.16 4.09
C HIS A 61 3.56 4.44 2.62
N ALA A 62 2.30 4.36 2.20
CA ALA A 62 1.92 4.63 0.82
C ALA A 62 0.78 5.65 0.77
N THR A 63 1.04 6.80 0.15
CA THR A 63 0.02 7.80 -0.09
C THR A 63 -0.72 7.45 -1.37
N CYS A 64 -2.05 7.48 -1.33
CA CYS A 64 -2.90 7.05 -2.41
C CYS A 64 -3.96 8.08 -2.77
N GLN A 65 -4.47 7.98 -3.98
CA GLN A 65 -5.64 8.71 -4.45
C GLN A 65 -6.73 7.73 -4.86
N TYR A 66 -7.97 8.00 -4.46
CA TYR A 66 -9.12 7.23 -4.93
C TYR A 66 -9.26 7.33 -6.46
N LEU A 67 -9.46 6.19 -7.12
CA LEU A 67 -9.72 6.11 -8.55
C LEU A 67 -11.19 5.77 -8.84
N ARG A 68 -11.67 4.62 -8.34
CA ARG A 68 -12.98 4.06 -8.69
C ARG A 68 -13.44 3.01 -7.69
N GLU A 69 -14.73 2.66 -7.71
CA GLU A 69 -15.23 1.44 -7.06
C GLU A 69 -14.71 0.20 -7.80
N GLN A 70 -14.39 -0.86 -7.07
CA GLN A 70 -14.04 -2.15 -7.61
C GLN A 70 -15.34 -2.84 -8.06
N LYS A 71 -15.60 -2.86 -9.37
CA LYS A 71 -16.70 -3.67 -9.91
C LYS A 71 -16.41 -5.13 -9.61
N GLY A 72 -17.29 -5.75 -8.82
CA GLY A 72 -17.26 -7.18 -8.50
C GLY A 72 -17.50 -8.07 -9.70
#